data_AF-A0A1Q7X680-F1
#
_entry.id   AF-A0A1Q7X680-F1
#
_cell.length_a   1.000
_cell.length_b   1.000
_cell.length_c   1.000
_cell.angle_alpha   90.00
_cell.angle_beta   90.00
_cell.angle_gamma   90.00
#
_symmetry.space_group_name_H-M   'P 1'
#
loop_
_entity.id
_entity.type
_entity.pdbx_description
1 polymer ?
#
loop_
_entity_poly.entity_id
_entity_poly.type
_entity_poly.pdbx_seq_one_letter_code
_entity_poly.pdbx_strand_id
1 'polypeptide(L)'
;MLMAFRDQRGIALPLAMMVLVLLTSLVAALVAMSATEPLITANLKAGDEALGLAEAGVERSIWGLNNVGAPPAGASTDVPAPAPYDASQLLALGRGGYTMSLTAPPLPPVGTWACATAPLGSDDRCVVATGYVVRPSAPVPALPGAIPQGDLAGRRLLQVALTKFRNLDPPGPLNVAGSVQMKGTSDVNGASPQNCPPGTLKAGVTVTNGNTITTQGNAQILGSPDQSYVDPSEFNKFTFTNKEMGWLKQMAQSGNTNMHYIQPTSNSQFTLDMTDMNGLVFVDTVKGAALPNPPALPNEGDLPSVKISGMNNSGWLVVMGSLTMDGNITYRGLIYALNDISYRGTGNGSIYGAVVSTNIIDTIATAVDTDTLGNANIQYDCAAIANGGGYIPQGYYVAPGSWREASN
;
A
#
# COMPACT_ATOMS: atom_id res chain seq x y z
N MET A 1 4.47 -17.34 89.67
CA MET A 1 3.28 -16.74 89.05
C MET A 1 2.83 -17.65 87.89
N LEU A 2 2.32 -18.84 88.22
CA LEU A 2 1.97 -19.93 87.28
C LEU A 2 0.59 -20.49 87.70
N MET A 3 -0.38 -19.59 87.86
CA MET A 3 -1.68 -19.86 88.48
C MET A 3 -2.86 -19.24 87.70
N ALA A 4 -2.75 -19.18 86.36
CA ALA A 4 -3.80 -18.58 85.51
C ALA A 4 -4.37 -19.53 84.41
N PHE A 5 -4.09 -20.83 84.43
CA PHE A 5 -4.52 -21.74 83.34
C PHE A 5 -5.25 -23.02 83.80
N ARG A 6 -5.95 -22.99 84.94
CA ARG A 6 -6.67 -24.19 85.42
C ARG A 6 -8.16 -24.24 85.04
N ASP A 7 -8.68 -23.26 84.28
CA ASP A 7 -10.11 -23.16 83.97
C ASP A 7 -10.46 -22.76 82.51
N GLN A 8 -9.65 -23.19 81.53
CA GLN A 8 -9.96 -23.02 80.08
C GLN A 8 -10.42 -24.32 79.40
N ARG A 9 -10.85 -25.33 80.17
CA ARG A 9 -11.21 -26.66 79.65
C ARG A 9 -12.50 -26.71 78.81
N GLY A 10 -13.26 -25.61 78.73
CA GLY A 10 -14.49 -25.52 77.92
C GLY A 10 -14.38 -24.73 76.61
N ILE A 11 -13.29 -23.98 76.38
CA ILE A 11 -13.18 -23.02 75.26
C ILE A 11 -12.33 -23.56 74.10
N ALA A 12 -11.46 -24.53 74.38
CA ALA A 12 -10.55 -25.10 73.38
C ALA A 12 -11.29 -25.81 72.22
N LEU A 13 -12.40 -26.48 72.50
CA LEU A 13 -13.17 -27.20 71.48
C LEU A 13 -13.95 -26.23 70.56
N PRO A 14 -14.70 -25.24 71.07
CA PRO A 14 -15.31 -24.21 70.23
C PRO A 14 -14.29 -23.41 69.39
N LEU A 15 -13.13 -23.07 69.97
CA LEU A 15 -12.08 -22.35 69.26
C LEU A 15 -11.43 -23.21 68.18
N ALA A 16 -11.17 -24.50 68.45
CA ALA A 16 -10.69 -25.44 67.44
C ALA A 16 -11.72 -25.63 66.30
N MET A 17 -13.02 -25.67 66.61
CA MET A 17 -14.06 -25.74 65.58
C MET A 17 -14.15 -24.46 64.75
N MET A 18 -14.06 -23.27 65.36
CA MET A 18 -14.01 -22.00 64.62
C MET A 18 -12.77 -21.93 63.71
N VAL A 19 -11.60 -22.30 64.22
CA VAL A 19 -10.36 -22.35 63.43
C VAL A 19 -10.47 -23.36 62.30
N LEU A 20 -11.07 -24.53 62.55
CA LEU A 20 -11.25 -25.56 61.52
C LEU A 20 -12.21 -25.10 60.42
N VAL A 21 -13.31 -24.40 60.75
CA VAL A 21 -14.23 -23.80 59.77
C VAL A 21 -13.56 -22.68 58.96
N LEU A 22 -12.71 -21.88 59.59
CA LEU A 22 -11.94 -20.84 58.88
C LEU A 22 -10.91 -21.46 57.93
N LEU A 23 -10.23 -22.54 58.35
CA LEU A 23 -9.26 -23.23 57.51
C LEU A 23 -9.92 -23.98 56.35
N THR A 24 -11.06 -24.63 56.56
CA THR A 24 -11.77 -25.33 55.47
C THR A 24 -12.33 -24.36 54.45
N SER A 25 -12.84 -23.19 54.88
CA SER A 25 -13.30 -22.15 53.94
C SER A 25 -12.13 -21.54 53.14
N LEU A 26 -10.96 -21.34 53.76
CA LEU A 26 -9.76 -20.87 53.06
C LEU A 26 -9.25 -21.90 52.03
N VAL A 27 -9.23 -23.18 52.39
CA VAL A 27 -8.83 -24.27 51.46
C VAL A 27 -9.83 -24.39 50.30
N ALA A 28 -11.13 -24.29 50.58
CA ALA A 28 -12.16 -24.30 49.53
C ALA A 28 -11.99 -23.13 48.55
N ALA A 29 -11.68 -21.92 49.06
CA ALA A 29 -11.41 -20.75 48.23
C ALA A 29 -10.17 -20.93 47.34
N LEU A 30 -9.07 -21.46 47.90
CA LEU A 30 -7.83 -21.73 47.14
C LEU A 30 -8.04 -22.80 46.06
N VAL A 31 -8.81 -23.85 46.36
CA VAL A 31 -9.16 -24.89 45.38
C VAL A 31 -10.03 -24.32 44.26
N ALA A 32 -11.04 -23.51 44.59
CA ALA A 32 -11.87 -22.84 43.59
C ALA A 32 -11.06 -21.90 42.68
N MET A 33 -10.09 -21.17 43.25
CA MET A 33 -9.20 -20.29 42.49
C MET A 33 -8.24 -21.07 41.58
N SER A 34 -7.73 -22.23 42.04
CA SER A 34 -6.87 -23.09 41.22
C SER A 34 -7.56 -23.69 39.99
N ALA A 35 -8.90 -23.73 39.97
CA ALA A 35 -9.67 -24.24 38.84
C ALA A 35 -9.92 -23.19 37.75
N THR A 36 -9.83 -21.88 38.06
CA THR A 36 -10.12 -20.81 37.09
C THR A 36 -8.90 -20.45 36.24
N GLU A 37 -7.68 -20.51 36.79
CA GLU A 37 -6.45 -20.19 36.06
C GLU A 37 -6.21 -21.09 34.83
N PRO A 38 -6.41 -22.43 34.90
CA PRO A 38 -6.26 -23.29 33.72
C PRO A 38 -7.30 -22.98 32.64
N LEU A 39 -8.51 -22.58 33.03
CA LEU A 39 -9.57 -22.22 32.08
C LEU A 39 -9.26 -20.90 31.38
N ILE A 40 -8.80 -19.89 32.11
CA ILE A 40 -8.37 -18.61 31.53
C ILE A 40 -7.21 -18.85 30.56
N THR A 41 -6.22 -19.64 30.98
CA THR A 41 -5.05 -19.97 30.15
C THR A 41 -5.45 -20.74 28.89
N ALA A 42 -6.36 -21.71 29.01
CA ALA A 42 -6.86 -22.46 27.86
C ALA A 42 -7.63 -21.57 26.88
N ASN A 43 -8.46 -20.65 27.38
CA ASN A 43 -9.21 -19.70 26.56
C ASN A 43 -8.29 -18.68 25.86
N LEU A 44 -7.27 -18.18 26.57
CA LEU A 44 -6.27 -17.29 25.98
C LEU A 44 -5.51 -18.01 24.87
N LYS A 45 -4.99 -19.21 25.15
CA LYS A 45 -4.28 -20.02 24.16
C LYS A 45 -5.14 -20.33 22.94
N ALA A 46 -6.39 -20.73 23.13
CA ALA A 46 -7.31 -20.99 22.01
C ALA A 46 -7.64 -19.71 21.22
N GLY A 47 -7.65 -18.55 21.88
CA GLY A 47 -7.77 -17.24 21.25
C GLY A 47 -6.59 -16.93 20.35
N ASP A 48 -5.37 -17.10 20.85
CA ASP A 48 -4.13 -16.85 20.08
C ASP A 48 -3.99 -17.84 18.92
N GLU A 49 -4.31 -19.12 19.14
CA GLU A 49 -4.35 -20.14 18.07
C GLU A 49 -5.39 -19.77 17.00
N ALA A 50 -6.57 -19.27 17.39
CA ALA A 50 -7.59 -18.82 16.45
C ALA A 50 -7.16 -17.57 15.67
N LEU A 51 -6.41 -16.66 16.29
CA LEU A 51 -5.87 -15.50 15.60
C LEU A 51 -4.84 -15.93 14.53
N GLY A 52 -3.90 -16.81 14.88
CA GLY A 52 -2.92 -17.33 13.91
C GLY A 52 -3.56 -18.08 12.73
N LEU A 53 -4.69 -18.77 12.96
CA LEU A 53 -5.49 -19.36 11.89
C LEU A 53 -6.16 -18.29 11.00
N ALA A 54 -6.67 -17.21 11.58
CA ALA A 54 -7.24 -16.10 10.82
C ALA A 54 -6.17 -15.40 9.96
N GLU A 55 -4.96 -15.20 10.49
CA GLU A 55 -3.82 -14.66 9.76
C GLU A 55 -3.42 -15.56 8.58
N ALA A 56 -3.45 -16.89 8.75
CA ALA A 56 -3.23 -17.82 7.65
C ALA A 56 -4.26 -17.65 6.51
N GLY A 57 -5.50 -17.30 6.83
CA GLY A 57 -6.52 -16.96 5.84
C GLY A 57 -6.24 -15.67 5.07
N VAL A 58 -5.68 -14.66 5.75
CA VAL A 58 -5.22 -13.42 5.10
C VAL A 58 -4.05 -13.70 4.17
N GLU A 59 -3.04 -14.43 4.63
CA GLU A 59 -1.87 -14.80 3.80
C GLU A 59 -2.28 -15.63 2.58
N ARG A 60 -3.23 -16.55 2.76
CA ARG A 60 -3.79 -17.33 1.64
C ARG A 60 -4.50 -16.45 0.62
N SER A 61 -5.19 -15.40 1.08
CA SER A 61 -5.86 -14.42 0.22
C SER A 61 -4.85 -13.56 -0.55
N ILE A 62 -3.78 -13.11 0.10
CA ILE A 62 -2.68 -12.36 -0.54
C ILE A 62 -2.01 -13.22 -1.62
N TRP A 63 -1.65 -14.47 -1.28
CA TRP A 63 -1.08 -15.40 -2.24
C TRP A 63 -2.02 -15.64 -3.43
N GLY A 64 -3.31 -15.89 -3.16
CA GLY A 64 -4.30 -16.14 -4.21
C GLY A 64 -4.45 -14.96 -5.18
N LEU A 65 -4.40 -13.73 -4.68
CA LEU A 65 -4.50 -12.53 -5.52
C LEU A 65 -3.23 -12.26 -6.35
N ASN A 66 -2.07 -12.72 -5.87
CA ASN A 66 -0.77 -12.50 -6.53
C ASN A 66 -0.39 -13.60 -7.53
N ASN A 67 -1.10 -14.72 -7.52
CA ASN A 67 -0.82 -15.86 -8.39
C ASN A 67 -1.79 -15.95 -9.56
N VAL A 68 -1.32 -15.63 -10.77
CA VAL A 68 -2.07 -15.75 -12.03
C VAL A 68 -2.39 -17.23 -12.27
N GLY A 69 -3.67 -17.60 -12.10
CA GLY A 69 -4.15 -18.99 -12.16
C GLY A 69 -4.74 -19.51 -10.86
N ALA A 70 -4.59 -18.78 -9.75
CA ALA A 70 -5.37 -19.04 -8.54
C ALA A 70 -6.81 -18.52 -8.72
N PRO A 71 -7.82 -19.17 -8.10
CA PRO A 71 -9.22 -18.81 -8.25
C PRO A 71 -9.59 -17.33 -8.02
N PRO A 72 -8.99 -16.58 -7.07
CA PRO A 72 -9.43 -15.23 -6.77
C PRO A 72 -8.74 -14.16 -7.64
N ALA A 73 -7.81 -14.54 -8.53
CA ALA A 73 -7.10 -13.61 -9.39
C ALA A 73 -8.03 -12.80 -10.33
N GLY A 74 -9.30 -13.21 -10.46
CA GLY A 74 -10.36 -12.51 -11.20
C GLY A 74 -11.52 -11.98 -10.35
N ALA A 75 -11.42 -11.98 -9.01
CA ALA A 75 -12.48 -11.42 -8.16
C ALA A 75 -12.58 -9.91 -8.42
N SER A 76 -13.66 -9.49 -9.07
CA SER A 76 -13.99 -8.09 -9.38
C SER A 76 -15.29 -7.70 -8.67
N THR A 77 -15.74 -6.46 -8.85
CA THR A 77 -17.02 -5.98 -8.33
C THR A 77 -18.21 -6.82 -8.81
N ASP A 78 -18.06 -7.46 -9.98
CA ASP A 78 -19.15 -8.09 -10.72
C ASP A 78 -19.11 -9.63 -10.64
N VAL A 79 -18.02 -10.20 -10.11
CA VAL A 79 -17.83 -11.65 -9.98
C VAL A 79 -17.50 -11.98 -8.53
N PRO A 80 -18.41 -12.62 -7.78
CA PRO A 80 -18.13 -13.12 -6.44
C PRO A 80 -16.87 -13.98 -6.44
N ALA A 81 -16.04 -13.82 -5.41
CA ALA A 81 -14.84 -14.66 -5.28
C ALA A 81 -15.26 -16.14 -5.23
N PRO A 82 -14.61 -17.04 -5.99
CA PRO A 82 -14.94 -18.46 -5.95
C PRO A 82 -14.46 -19.12 -4.65
N ALA A 83 -15.05 -20.26 -4.28
CA ALA A 83 -14.57 -21.07 -3.17
C ALA A 83 -13.05 -21.38 -3.31
N PRO A 84 -12.27 -21.33 -2.21
CA PRO A 84 -12.68 -21.11 -0.82
C PRO A 84 -12.75 -19.63 -0.38
N TYR A 85 -12.64 -18.67 -1.31
CA TYR A 85 -12.52 -17.24 -1.02
C TYR A 85 -13.87 -16.51 -0.85
N ASP A 86 -14.97 -17.25 -0.79
CA ASP A 86 -16.33 -16.79 -0.49
C ASP A 86 -16.76 -17.12 0.95
N ALA A 87 -15.83 -17.58 1.79
CA ALA A 87 -16.06 -18.13 3.12
C ALA A 87 -17.00 -19.35 3.17
N SER A 88 -17.29 -20.01 2.04
CA SER A 88 -18.14 -21.21 2.00
C SER A 88 -17.47 -22.45 2.57
N GLN A 89 -16.12 -22.49 2.58
CA GLN A 89 -15.33 -23.65 2.99
C GLN A 89 -14.45 -23.33 4.20
N LEU A 90 -14.40 -24.28 5.14
CA LEU A 90 -13.44 -24.26 6.24
C LEU A 90 -12.19 -25.04 5.83
N LEU A 91 -11.06 -24.34 5.71
CA LEU A 91 -9.77 -24.95 5.41
C LEU A 91 -9.13 -25.42 6.70
N ALA A 92 -9.02 -26.73 6.87
CA ALA A 92 -8.39 -27.31 8.06
C ALA A 92 -6.89 -27.01 8.10
N LEU A 93 -6.41 -26.56 9.26
CA LEU A 93 -5.00 -26.34 9.55
C LEU A 93 -4.75 -26.66 11.04
N GLY A 94 -3.97 -27.70 11.31
CA GLY A 94 -3.72 -28.18 12.66
C GLY A 94 -5.01 -28.66 13.35
N ARG A 95 -5.27 -28.14 14.56
CA ARG A 95 -6.44 -28.51 15.40
C ARG A 95 -7.69 -27.65 15.13
N GLY A 96 -7.73 -26.98 13.99
CA GLY A 96 -8.76 -26.00 13.67
C GLY A 96 -8.80 -25.76 12.18
N GLY A 97 -9.38 -24.64 11.79
CA GLY A 97 -9.38 -24.20 10.41
C GLY A 97 -9.70 -22.73 10.29
N TYR A 98 -9.67 -22.24 9.06
CA TYR A 98 -10.00 -20.86 8.77
C TYR A 98 -10.93 -20.76 7.55
N THR A 99 -11.73 -19.71 7.55
CA THR A 99 -12.49 -19.25 6.38
C THR A 99 -11.92 -17.91 5.94
N MET A 100 -12.11 -17.58 4.67
CA MET A 100 -11.76 -16.25 4.16
C MET A 100 -12.79 -15.79 3.13
N SER A 101 -13.15 -14.52 3.17
CA SER A 101 -13.97 -13.88 2.15
C SER A 101 -13.20 -12.72 1.51
N LEU A 102 -13.16 -12.69 0.18
CA LEU A 102 -12.64 -11.60 -0.63
C LEU A 102 -13.79 -10.80 -1.25
N THR A 103 -13.83 -9.50 -0.97
CA THR A 103 -14.86 -8.59 -1.51
C THR A 103 -14.21 -7.38 -2.17
N ALA A 104 -14.64 -7.04 -3.39
CA ALA A 104 -14.25 -5.81 -4.07
C ALA A 104 -15.18 -4.64 -3.68
N PRO A 105 -14.71 -3.38 -3.70
CA PRO A 105 -15.54 -2.19 -3.48
C PRO A 105 -16.63 -2.03 -4.56
N PRO A 106 -17.77 -1.37 -4.30
CA PRO A 106 -18.14 -0.72 -3.04
C PRO A 106 -18.60 -1.73 -1.99
N LEU A 107 -18.13 -1.55 -0.75
CA LEU A 107 -18.60 -2.36 0.36
C LEU A 107 -20.03 -1.95 0.74
N PRO A 108 -20.93 -2.92 1.03
CA PRO A 108 -22.28 -2.59 1.47
C PRO A 108 -22.24 -1.75 2.77
N PRO A 109 -23.16 -0.78 2.95
CA PRO A 109 -23.19 0.16 4.08
C PRO A 109 -23.56 -0.49 5.44
N VAL A 110 -23.50 -1.82 5.56
CA VAL A 110 -24.01 -2.55 6.73
C VAL A 110 -22.85 -3.24 7.45
N GLY A 111 -22.42 -2.62 8.55
CA GLY A 111 -21.45 -3.16 9.51
C GLY A 111 -20.25 -2.24 9.74
N THR A 112 -19.68 -2.27 10.93
CA THR A 112 -18.41 -1.63 11.29
C THR A 112 -17.24 -2.43 10.71
N TRP A 113 -17.12 -2.47 9.39
CA TRP A 113 -16.00 -3.15 8.72
C TRP A 113 -14.76 -2.24 8.72
N ALA A 114 -13.58 -2.78 9.05
CA ALA A 114 -12.30 -2.08 8.94
C ALA A 114 -12.09 -1.49 7.54
N CYS A 115 -12.53 -2.24 6.53
CA CYS A 115 -12.47 -1.88 5.12
C CYS A 115 -13.40 -0.71 4.73
N ALA A 116 -14.39 -0.34 5.56
CA ALA A 116 -15.29 0.80 5.31
C ALA A 116 -14.69 2.16 5.69
N THR A 117 -13.58 2.17 6.45
CA THR A 117 -12.94 3.41 6.93
C THR A 117 -11.82 3.95 6.04
N ALA A 118 -11.40 3.20 5.02
CA ALA A 118 -10.50 3.66 3.98
C ALA A 118 -11.28 3.72 2.65
N PRO A 119 -11.27 4.82 1.89
CA PRO A 119 -11.83 4.81 0.54
C PRO A 119 -11.02 3.82 -0.28
N LEU A 120 -11.58 2.63 -0.49
CA LEU A 120 -10.97 1.59 -1.29
C LEU A 120 -11.11 1.97 -2.76
N GLY A 121 -10.00 2.02 -3.50
CA GLY A 121 -10.00 2.20 -4.95
C GLY A 121 -10.55 0.96 -5.66
N SER A 122 -10.86 1.04 -6.95
CA SER A 122 -11.41 -0.08 -7.73
C SER A 122 -10.54 -1.35 -7.68
N ASP A 123 -9.24 -1.19 -7.49
CA ASP A 123 -8.28 -2.28 -7.44
C ASP A 123 -8.05 -2.86 -6.05
N ASP A 124 -8.64 -2.29 -5.00
CA ASP A 124 -8.49 -2.77 -3.63
C ASP A 124 -9.41 -3.96 -3.34
N ARG A 125 -9.07 -4.77 -2.33
CA ARG A 125 -9.86 -5.92 -1.88
C ARG A 125 -9.99 -5.88 -0.37
N CYS A 126 -11.19 -6.16 0.14
CA CYS A 126 -11.38 -6.42 1.56
C CYS A 126 -11.26 -7.92 1.80
N VAL A 127 -10.42 -8.29 2.76
CA VAL A 127 -10.31 -9.66 3.27
C VAL A 127 -10.93 -9.70 4.65
N VAL A 128 -11.86 -10.64 4.84
CA VAL A 128 -12.30 -11.04 6.17
C VAL A 128 -11.97 -12.51 6.36
N ALA A 129 -11.11 -12.79 7.31
CA ALA A 129 -10.70 -14.15 7.67
C ALA A 129 -11.20 -14.48 9.07
N THR A 130 -11.75 -15.67 9.24
CA THR A 130 -12.17 -16.16 10.56
C THR A 130 -11.44 -17.44 10.89
N GLY A 131 -10.70 -17.44 11.99
CA GLY A 131 -10.04 -18.62 12.53
C GLY A 131 -10.91 -19.31 13.57
N TYR A 132 -10.96 -20.63 13.50
CA TYR A 132 -11.72 -21.50 14.39
C TYR A 132 -10.79 -22.55 14.99
N VAL A 133 -10.77 -22.64 16.32
CA VAL A 133 -10.04 -23.68 17.05
C VAL A 133 -11.07 -24.62 17.66
N VAL A 134 -10.93 -25.92 17.43
CA VAL A 134 -11.78 -26.94 18.04
C VAL A 134 -11.06 -27.64 19.20
N ARG A 135 -11.84 -28.24 20.10
CA ARG A 135 -11.29 -29.03 21.20
C ARG A 135 -10.50 -30.23 20.66
N PRO A 136 -9.48 -30.75 21.38
CA PRO A 136 -8.57 -31.78 20.88
C PRO A 136 -9.21 -33.08 20.36
N SER A 137 -10.44 -33.41 20.78
CA SER A 137 -11.17 -34.62 20.38
C SER A 137 -12.20 -34.38 19.27
N ALA A 138 -12.42 -33.14 18.84
CA ALA A 138 -13.43 -32.78 17.86
C ALA A 138 -12.84 -32.76 16.44
N PRO A 139 -13.54 -33.33 15.44
CA PRO A 139 -13.12 -33.20 14.05
C PRO A 139 -13.33 -31.77 13.55
N VAL A 140 -12.47 -31.32 12.64
CA VAL A 140 -12.67 -30.06 11.90
C VAL A 140 -13.57 -30.37 10.68
N PRO A 141 -14.81 -29.85 10.62
CA PRO A 141 -15.71 -30.10 9.50
C PRO A 141 -15.32 -29.30 8.25
N ALA A 142 -15.88 -29.64 7.08
CA ALA A 142 -15.62 -28.90 5.84
C ALA A 142 -16.35 -27.54 5.76
N LEU A 143 -17.38 -27.33 6.60
CA LEU A 143 -18.21 -26.12 6.62
C LEU A 143 -18.09 -25.43 7.98
N PRO A 144 -17.93 -24.10 8.03
CA PRO A 144 -17.79 -23.36 9.29
C PRO A 144 -19.02 -23.50 10.20
N GLY A 145 -20.24 -23.51 9.63
CA GLY A 145 -21.48 -23.67 10.38
C GLY A 145 -21.72 -25.08 10.93
N ALA A 146 -20.89 -26.06 10.56
CA ALA A 146 -21.00 -27.44 11.03
C ALA A 146 -20.19 -27.72 12.30
N ILE A 147 -19.45 -26.74 12.84
CA ILE A 147 -18.75 -26.87 14.13
C ILE A 147 -19.80 -26.76 15.25
N PRO A 148 -20.03 -27.81 16.06
CA PRO A 148 -20.93 -27.72 17.20
C PRO A 148 -20.40 -26.70 18.22
N GLN A 149 -21.30 -25.93 18.85
CA GLN A 149 -20.90 -24.91 19.84
C GLN A 149 -20.12 -25.50 21.03
N GLY A 150 -20.38 -26.77 21.40
CA GLY A 150 -19.65 -27.46 22.45
C GLY A 150 -18.18 -27.78 22.09
N ASP A 151 -17.89 -27.91 20.79
CA ASP A 151 -16.56 -28.28 20.28
C ASP A 151 -15.70 -27.06 19.94
N LEU A 152 -16.30 -25.87 19.86
CA LEU A 152 -15.59 -24.63 19.62
C LEU A 152 -14.80 -24.22 20.86
N ALA A 153 -13.47 -24.20 20.74
CA ALA A 153 -12.55 -23.75 21.79
C ALA A 153 -12.15 -22.27 21.62
N GLY A 154 -12.12 -21.76 20.39
CA GLY A 154 -11.77 -20.38 20.10
C GLY A 154 -12.27 -19.92 18.73
N ARG A 155 -12.64 -18.64 18.62
CA ARG A 155 -12.99 -17.98 17.37
C ARG A 155 -12.41 -16.57 17.36
N ARG A 156 -11.75 -16.20 16.26
CA ARG A 156 -11.24 -14.85 16.01
C ARG A 156 -11.54 -14.42 14.59
N LEU A 157 -11.95 -13.17 14.45
CA LEU A 157 -12.27 -12.56 13.17
C LEU A 157 -11.27 -11.44 12.90
N LEU A 158 -10.59 -11.54 11.77
CA LEU A 158 -9.60 -10.59 11.31
C LEU A 158 -10.10 -9.93 10.02
N GLN A 159 -10.00 -8.61 9.96
CA GLN A 159 -10.33 -7.83 8.78
C GLN A 159 -9.11 -7.04 8.32
N VAL A 160 -8.85 -7.08 7.02
CA VAL A 160 -7.69 -6.42 6.40
C VAL A 160 -8.10 -5.89 5.04
N ALA A 161 -7.69 -4.66 4.72
CA ALA A 161 -7.78 -4.15 3.35
C ALA A 161 -6.48 -4.48 2.63
N LEU A 162 -6.60 -5.08 1.45
CA LEU A 162 -5.52 -5.29 0.52
C LEU A 162 -5.60 -4.23 -0.57
N THR A 163 -4.46 -3.65 -0.92
CA THR A 163 -4.35 -2.67 -2.00
C THR A 163 -3.32 -3.15 -3.01
N LYS A 164 -3.56 -2.82 -4.27
CA LYS A 164 -2.64 -3.10 -5.36
C LYS A 164 -2.15 -1.78 -5.93
N PHE A 165 -0.86 -1.71 -6.25
CA PHE A 165 -0.35 -0.59 -7.03
C PHE A 165 -1.00 -0.62 -8.40
N ARG A 166 -1.73 0.45 -8.71
CA ARG A 166 -2.17 0.69 -10.07
C ARG A 166 -0.94 1.05 -10.87
N ASN A 167 -0.61 0.20 -11.84
CA ASN A 167 0.40 0.54 -12.82
C ASN A 167 -0.17 1.70 -13.63
N LEU A 168 0.43 2.87 -13.50
CA LEU A 168 0.06 4.00 -14.33
C LEU A 168 0.34 3.60 -15.78
N ASP A 169 -0.62 3.87 -16.66
CA ASP A 169 -0.47 3.73 -18.10
C ASP A 169 -0.67 5.10 -18.75
N PRO A 170 0.31 6.02 -18.65
CA PRO A 170 0.17 7.33 -19.23
C PRO A 170 -0.02 7.25 -20.76
N PRO A 171 -0.75 8.18 -21.37
CA PRO A 171 -1.06 8.15 -22.81
C PRO A 171 0.17 8.38 -23.70
N GLY A 172 1.25 8.97 -23.20
CA GLY A 172 2.51 9.15 -23.92
C GLY A 172 3.75 9.16 -22.99
N PRO A 173 4.97 9.31 -23.54
CA PRO A 173 6.20 9.42 -22.76
C PRO A 173 6.31 10.73 -21.99
N LEU A 174 5.70 11.82 -22.47
CA LEU A 174 5.62 13.09 -21.74
C LEU A 174 4.15 13.49 -21.54
N ASN A 175 3.75 13.63 -20.28
CA ASN A 175 2.38 13.96 -19.90
C ASN A 175 2.41 15.09 -18.88
N VAL A 176 1.83 16.23 -19.21
CA VAL A 176 1.94 17.44 -18.41
C VAL A 176 0.57 18.08 -18.26
N ALA A 177 0.13 18.34 -17.03
CA ALA A 177 -1.17 18.97 -16.85
C ALA A 177 -1.19 20.44 -17.30
N GLY A 178 -0.03 21.09 -17.37
CA GLY A 178 0.16 22.44 -17.88
C GLY A 178 0.69 22.50 -19.33
N SER A 179 1.28 23.64 -19.70
CA SER A 179 1.92 23.83 -21.01
C SER A 179 3.29 23.17 -21.10
N VAL A 180 3.76 22.89 -22.31
CA VAL A 180 5.06 22.28 -22.59
C VAL A 180 5.86 23.16 -23.56
N GLN A 181 7.13 23.37 -23.24
CA GLN A 181 8.08 23.98 -24.15
C GLN A 181 9.23 23.00 -24.43
N MET A 182 9.40 22.66 -25.70
CA MET A 182 10.48 21.83 -26.22
C MET A 182 11.45 22.68 -27.03
N LYS A 183 12.76 22.51 -26.83
CA LYS A 183 13.78 23.29 -27.54
C LYS A 183 14.94 22.44 -28.06
N GLY A 184 15.73 23.06 -28.93
CA GLY A 184 16.96 22.54 -29.53
C GLY A 184 16.76 21.23 -30.29
N THR A 185 17.35 20.14 -29.84
CA THR A 185 17.29 18.80 -30.49
C THR A 185 16.63 17.74 -29.60
N SER A 186 15.71 18.17 -28.74
CA SER A 186 14.91 17.27 -27.90
C SER A 186 14.06 16.32 -28.75
N ASP A 187 13.93 15.06 -28.32
CA ASP A 187 13.13 14.02 -28.98
C ASP A 187 12.22 13.35 -27.96
N VAL A 188 10.92 13.33 -28.24
CA VAL A 188 9.91 12.66 -27.41
C VAL A 188 9.16 11.67 -28.29
N ASN A 189 9.35 10.38 -28.02
CA ASN A 189 8.93 9.30 -28.91
C ASN A 189 7.99 8.30 -28.22
N GLY A 190 6.69 8.44 -28.52
CA GLY A 190 5.62 7.49 -28.25
C GLY A 190 5.23 6.63 -29.46
N ALA A 191 5.77 6.90 -30.66
CA ALA A 191 5.47 6.14 -31.87
C ALA A 191 6.08 4.74 -31.89
N SER A 192 7.18 4.54 -31.15
CA SER A 192 7.90 3.27 -31.05
C SER A 192 8.03 2.81 -29.59
N PRO A 193 6.91 2.53 -28.91
CA PRO A 193 6.92 2.19 -27.50
C PRO A 193 7.61 0.84 -27.28
N GLN A 194 8.51 0.77 -26.30
CA GLN A 194 9.36 -0.37 -25.99
C GLN A 194 8.70 -1.29 -24.95
N ASN A 195 8.96 -2.59 -25.04
CA ASN A 195 8.47 -3.61 -24.09
C ASN A 195 6.94 -3.54 -23.83
N CYS A 196 6.19 -3.08 -24.83
CA CYS A 196 4.74 -2.97 -24.80
C CYS A 196 4.09 -4.13 -25.54
N PRO A 197 2.81 -4.43 -25.25
CA PRO A 197 2.03 -5.34 -26.07
C PRO A 197 2.08 -4.97 -27.57
N PRO A 198 2.07 -5.95 -28.49
CA PRO A 198 2.05 -5.67 -29.92
C PRO A 198 0.85 -4.78 -30.31
N GLY A 199 1.11 -3.73 -31.10
CA GLY A 199 0.09 -2.78 -31.54
C GLY A 199 -0.24 -1.66 -30.54
N THR A 200 0.47 -1.56 -29.42
CA THR A 200 0.36 -0.40 -28.53
C THR A 200 0.74 0.87 -29.28
N LEU A 201 -0.18 1.83 -29.33
CA LEU A 201 0.03 3.18 -29.84
C LEU A 201 -0.01 4.14 -28.67
N LYS A 202 0.96 5.06 -28.61
CA LYS A 202 1.04 6.10 -27.60
C LYS A 202 1.17 7.45 -28.27
N ALA A 203 0.62 8.48 -27.61
CA ALA A 203 0.84 9.85 -28.03
C ALA A 203 2.32 10.21 -27.80
N GLY A 204 2.83 11.26 -28.45
CA GLY A 204 4.17 11.79 -28.16
C GLY A 204 4.15 12.65 -26.90
N VAL A 205 3.44 13.77 -26.95
CA VAL A 205 3.23 14.66 -25.80
C VAL A 205 1.73 14.77 -25.51
N THR A 206 1.35 14.62 -24.25
CA THR A 206 -0.03 14.84 -23.79
C THR A 206 -0.11 16.01 -22.82
N VAL A 207 -1.00 16.97 -23.10
CA VAL A 207 -1.31 18.09 -22.20
C VAL A 207 -2.80 18.21 -21.90
N THR A 208 -3.18 18.99 -20.88
CA THR A 208 -4.61 19.27 -20.66
C THR A 208 -5.15 20.37 -21.58
N ASN A 209 -6.44 20.32 -21.88
CA ASN A 209 -7.13 21.32 -22.70
C ASN A 209 -6.94 22.75 -22.16
N GLY A 210 -6.61 23.69 -23.05
CA GLY A 210 -6.31 25.08 -22.72
C GLY A 210 -4.81 25.39 -22.56
N ASN A 211 -3.96 24.36 -22.54
CA ASN A 211 -2.51 24.51 -22.54
C ASN A 211 -1.92 24.44 -23.94
N THR A 212 -0.63 24.77 -24.05
CA THR A 212 0.09 24.81 -25.33
C THR A 212 1.28 23.87 -25.34
N ILE A 213 1.57 23.28 -26.50
CA ILE A 213 2.81 22.56 -26.78
C ILE A 213 3.58 23.40 -27.78
N THR A 214 4.75 23.88 -27.38
CA THR A 214 5.62 24.70 -28.24
C THR A 214 6.93 23.97 -28.50
N THR A 215 7.33 23.89 -29.76
CA THR A 215 8.64 23.37 -30.17
C THR A 215 9.47 24.50 -30.79
N GLN A 216 10.76 24.56 -30.48
CA GLN A 216 11.71 25.48 -31.09
C GLN A 216 12.99 24.72 -31.49
N GLY A 217 13.61 25.12 -32.60
CA GLY A 217 14.76 24.40 -33.15
C GLY A 217 14.32 23.13 -33.91
N ASN A 218 15.08 22.05 -33.74
CA ASN A 218 14.86 20.74 -34.36
C ASN A 218 14.20 19.74 -33.40
N ALA A 219 13.46 20.22 -32.39
CA ALA A 219 12.76 19.35 -31.45
C ALA A 219 11.71 18.49 -32.16
N GLN A 220 11.66 17.20 -31.85
CA GLN A 220 10.75 16.23 -32.46
C GLN A 220 9.77 15.66 -31.44
N ILE A 221 8.52 15.54 -31.87
CA ILE A 221 7.46 14.84 -31.15
C ILE A 221 6.94 13.77 -32.09
N LEU A 222 7.03 12.51 -31.67
CA LEU A 222 6.62 11.35 -32.47
C LEU A 222 5.61 10.53 -31.68
N GLY A 223 4.42 10.31 -32.22
CA GLY A 223 3.38 9.51 -31.59
C GLY A 223 2.17 9.28 -32.50
N SER A 224 1.16 8.59 -31.97
CA SER A 224 -0.12 8.42 -32.62
C SER A 224 -1.25 8.78 -31.65
N PRO A 225 -1.61 10.06 -31.50
CA PRO A 225 -1.11 11.23 -32.25
C PRO A 225 0.22 11.79 -31.71
N ASP A 226 0.93 12.61 -32.50
CA ASP A 226 2.15 13.29 -32.01
C ASP A 226 1.84 14.16 -30.77
N GLN A 227 0.80 14.99 -30.85
CA GLN A 227 0.32 15.82 -29.75
C GLN A 227 -1.10 15.43 -29.38
N SER A 228 -1.35 15.29 -28.08
CA SER A 228 -2.65 14.94 -27.52
C SER A 228 -3.09 15.98 -26.49
N TYR A 229 -4.35 16.39 -26.57
CA TYR A 229 -4.97 17.34 -25.65
C TYR A 229 -6.16 16.64 -25.01
N VAL A 230 -6.13 16.54 -23.67
CA VAL A 230 -7.14 15.79 -22.91
C VAL A 230 -7.82 16.68 -21.88
N ASP A 231 -9.06 16.37 -21.52
CA ASP A 231 -9.71 17.06 -20.42
C ASP A 231 -8.99 16.78 -19.09
N PRO A 232 -8.95 17.72 -18.13
CA PRO A 232 -8.33 17.49 -16.82
C PRO A 232 -8.87 16.25 -16.09
N SER A 233 -10.16 15.91 -16.26
CA SER A 233 -10.75 14.69 -15.69
C SER A 233 -10.20 13.41 -16.31
N GLU A 234 -9.89 13.42 -17.61
CA GLU A 234 -9.22 12.31 -18.29
C GLU A 234 -7.76 12.26 -17.88
N PHE A 235 -7.11 13.42 -17.71
CA PHE A 235 -5.73 13.52 -17.24
C PHE A 235 -5.54 12.88 -15.86
N ASN A 236 -6.48 13.13 -14.95
CA ASN A 236 -6.47 12.59 -13.59
C ASN A 236 -6.55 11.06 -13.56
N LYS A 237 -6.96 10.39 -14.64
CA LYS A 237 -6.95 8.91 -14.70
C LYS A 237 -5.54 8.35 -14.76
N PHE A 238 -4.52 9.12 -15.11
CA PHE A 238 -3.14 8.66 -15.17
C PHE A 238 -2.21 9.41 -14.20
N THR A 239 -2.79 10.05 -13.19
CA THR A 239 -2.06 10.60 -12.03
C THR A 239 -2.31 9.75 -10.79
N PHE A 240 -1.41 9.84 -9.80
CA PHE A 240 -1.63 9.22 -8.50
C PHE A 240 -2.62 10.04 -7.66
N THR A 241 -3.51 9.34 -6.98
CA THR A 241 -4.40 9.89 -5.96
C THR A 241 -3.64 10.17 -4.65
N ASN A 242 -4.18 11.03 -3.79
CA ASN A 242 -3.62 11.30 -2.46
C ASN A 242 -3.39 10.01 -1.63
N LYS A 243 -4.26 9.01 -1.81
CA LYS A 243 -4.13 7.71 -1.17
C LYS A 243 -2.91 6.95 -1.69
N GLU A 244 -2.77 6.82 -3.01
CA GLU A 244 -1.63 6.16 -3.65
C GLU A 244 -0.32 6.86 -3.25
N MET A 245 -0.30 8.20 -3.19
CA MET A 245 0.85 8.97 -2.72
C MET A 245 1.22 8.69 -1.26
N GLY A 246 0.23 8.64 -0.36
CA GLY A 246 0.45 8.27 1.03
C GLY A 246 1.06 6.86 1.18
N TRP A 247 0.66 5.94 0.30
CA TRP A 247 1.17 4.58 0.32
C TRP A 247 2.58 4.46 -0.26
N LEU A 248 2.87 5.16 -1.37
CA LEU A 248 4.23 5.29 -1.92
C LEU A 248 5.20 5.88 -0.88
N LYS A 249 4.77 6.92 -0.16
CA LYS A 249 5.53 7.49 0.97
C LYS A 249 5.85 6.45 2.03
N GLN A 250 4.87 5.69 2.49
CA GLN A 250 5.09 4.65 3.51
C GLN A 250 6.00 3.53 3.02
N MET A 251 5.89 3.15 1.75
CA MET A 251 6.79 2.17 1.14
C MET A 251 8.24 2.69 1.10
N ALA A 252 8.44 3.95 0.70
CA ALA A 252 9.74 4.59 0.75
C ALA A 252 10.31 4.65 2.19
N GLN A 253 9.45 4.80 3.21
CA GLN A 253 9.83 4.80 4.62
C GLN A 253 10.08 3.39 5.21
N SER A 254 9.87 2.31 4.45
CA SER A 254 10.03 0.94 4.95
C SER A 254 11.47 0.58 5.32
N GLY A 255 12.47 1.33 4.84
CA GLY A 255 13.89 1.06 5.08
C GLY A 255 14.46 -0.09 4.25
N ASN A 256 13.73 -0.60 3.25
CA ASN A 256 14.25 -1.56 2.29
C ASN A 256 15.32 -0.90 1.39
N THR A 257 16.33 -1.65 0.95
CA THR A 257 17.49 -1.17 0.19
C THR A 257 17.15 -0.41 -1.09
N ASN A 258 16.03 -0.74 -1.75
CA ASN A 258 15.55 -0.08 -2.97
C ASN A 258 14.37 0.88 -2.73
N MET A 259 14.17 1.30 -1.47
CA MET A 259 13.09 2.19 -1.05
C MET A 259 13.70 3.39 -0.33
N HIS A 260 13.75 4.52 -1.03
CA HIS A 260 14.43 5.73 -0.58
C HIS A 260 13.42 6.83 -0.28
N TYR A 261 13.38 7.25 0.98
CA TYR A 261 12.58 8.39 1.42
C TYR A 261 13.47 9.59 1.68
N ILE A 262 13.15 10.72 1.04
CA ILE A 262 13.82 12.00 1.25
C ILE A 262 12.78 13.01 1.72
N GLN A 263 12.95 13.55 2.92
CA GLN A 263 12.19 14.71 3.39
C GLN A 263 13.11 15.94 3.41
N PRO A 264 12.87 16.94 2.55
CA PRO A 264 13.63 18.18 2.54
C PRO A 264 13.28 19.05 3.75
N THR A 265 14.24 19.85 4.22
CA THR A 265 14.06 20.75 5.37
C THR A 265 13.64 22.16 4.98
N SER A 266 13.69 22.50 3.69
CA SER A 266 13.23 23.79 3.14
C SER A 266 12.73 23.61 1.71
N ASN A 267 12.03 24.63 1.20
CA ASN A 267 11.61 24.71 -0.20
C ASN A 267 12.72 25.23 -1.15
N SER A 268 13.92 25.47 -0.63
CA SER A 268 15.06 25.88 -1.46
C SER A 268 15.52 24.72 -2.34
N GLN A 269 15.99 25.03 -3.55
CA GLN A 269 16.53 24.00 -4.44
C GLN A 269 17.70 23.29 -3.78
N PHE A 270 17.62 21.96 -3.68
CA PHE A 270 18.73 21.11 -3.25
C PHE A 270 19.08 20.10 -4.33
N THR A 271 20.33 19.63 -4.32
CA THR A 271 20.77 18.60 -5.26
C THR A 271 20.65 17.22 -4.62
N LEU A 272 19.95 16.31 -5.28
CA LEU A 272 19.85 14.90 -4.92
C LEU A 272 20.73 14.10 -5.88
N ASP A 273 21.74 13.44 -5.33
CA ASP A 273 22.55 12.48 -6.08
C ASP A 273 21.82 11.13 -6.11
N MET A 274 21.47 10.68 -7.32
CA MET A 274 20.78 9.42 -7.56
C MET A 274 21.74 8.31 -7.99
N THR A 275 23.05 8.53 -7.92
CA THR A 275 24.05 7.46 -8.11
C THR A 275 23.73 6.33 -7.12
N ASP A 276 23.42 5.14 -7.65
CA ASP A 276 23.05 3.92 -6.91
C ASP A 276 21.65 3.87 -6.26
N MET A 277 20.73 4.81 -6.54
CA MET A 277 19.36 4.77 -6.00
C MET A 277 18.38 4.02 -6.93
N ASN A 278 18.33 2.69 -6.88
CA ASN A 278 17.34 1.91 -7.65
C ASN A 278 16.01 1.77 -6.90
N GLY A 279 14.92 1.54 -7.62
CA GLY A 279 13.59 1.31 -7.03
C GLY A 279 12.78 2.57 -6.79
N LEU A 280 12.16 2.71 -5.62
CA LEU A 280 11.33 3.88 -5.33
C LEU A 280 12.18 4.97 -4.68
N VAL A 281 12.21 6.15 -5.29
CA VAL A 281 12.69 7.38 -4.67
C VAL A 281 11.51 8.31 -4.48
N PHE A 282 11.14 8.55 -3.21
CA PHE A 282 10.05 9.45 -2.84
C PHE A 282 10.61 10.69 -2.15
N VAL A 283 10.52 11.83 -2.82
CA VAL A 283 10.84 13.14 -2.25
C VAL A 283 9.57 13.81 -1.75
N ASP A 284 9.45 13.94 -0.44
CA ASP A 284 8.25 14.43 0.24
C ASP A 284 8.19 15.96 0.30
N THR A 285 7.04 16.48 0.73
CA THR A 285 6.86 17.88 1.12
C THR A 285 7.79 18.26 2.27
N VAL A 286 8.11 19.56 2.39
CA VAL A 286 8.99 20.08 3.45
C VAL A 286 8.48 19.71 4.85
N LYS A 287 7.16 19.76 5.05
CA LYS A 287 6.51 19.43 6.33
C LYS A 287 6.19 17.93 6.49
N GLY A 288 6.39 17.12 5.46
CA GLY A 288 5.96 15.73 5.44
C GLY A 288 4.45 15.56 5.61
N ALA A 289 3.66 16.59 5.26
CA ALA A 289 2.21 16.57 5.37
C ALA A 289 1.60 15.82 4.17
N ALA A 290 0.44 15.20 4.37
CA ALA A 290 -0.34 14.67 3.27
C ALA A 290 -0.83 15.82 2.37
N LEU A 291 -1.00 15.56 1.07
CA LEU A 291 -1.58 16.53 0.17
C LEU A 291 -3.02 16.85 0.57
N PRO A 292 -3.45 18.12 0.42
CA PRO A 292 -4.85 18.48 0.64
C PRO A 292 -5.75 17.74 -0.36
N ASN A 293 -6.97 17.44 0.06
CA ASN A 293 -7.96 16.87 -0.85
C ASN A 293 -8.41 17.94 -1.85
N PRO A 294 -8.46 17.62 -3.16
CA PRO A 294 -9.02 18.53 -4.15
C PRO A 294 -10.42 19.02 -3.76
N PRO A 295 -10.77 20.30 -4.02
CA PRO A 295 -10.06 21.25 -4.87
C PRO A 295 -8.99 22.10 -4.15
N ALA A 296 -8.71 21.85 -2.87
CA ALA A 296 -7.70 22.63 -2.15
C ALA A 296 -6.29 22.33 -2.71
N LEU A 297 -5.54 23.39 -3.01
CA LEU A 297 -4.17 23.30 -3.52
C LEU A 297 -3.16 23.24 -2.36
N PRO A 298 -2.03 22.54 -2.53
CA PRO A 298 -0.94 22.59 -1.55
C PRO A 298 -0.34 24.01 -1.49
N ASN A 299 0.22 24.36 -0.33
CA ASN A 299 0.96 25.63 -0.21
C ASN A 299 2.29 25.51 -0.96
N GLU A 300 2.64 26.53 -1.73
CA GLU A 300 3.91 26.57 -2.48
C GLU A 300 5.14 26.43 -1.56
N GLY A 301 5.10 27.03 -0.37
CA GLY A 301 6.18 26.91 0.62
C GLY A 301 6.38 25.50 1.19
N ASP A 302 5.44 24.58 0.96
CA ASP A 302 5.54 23.18 1.39
C ASP A 302 6.09 22.27 0.27
N LEU A 303 6.13 22.74 -0.99
CA LEU A 303 6.66 21.96 -2.12
C LEU A 303 8.18 22.16 -2.24
N PRO A 304 8.98 21.09 -2.32
CA PRO A 304 10.41 21.20 -2.55
C PRO A 304 10.74 21.51 -4.02
N SER A 305 11.92 22.07 -4.22
CA SER A 305 12.59 22.13 -5.51
C SER A 305 13.78 21.18 -5.49
N VAL A 306 13.82 20.22 -6.41
CA VAL A 306 14.84 19.18 -6.46
C VAL A 306 15.62 19.28 -7.75
N LYS A 307 16.95 19.30 -7.65
CA LYS A 307 17.85 19.11 -8.79
C LYS A 307 18.46 17.71 -8.71
N ILE A 308 18.42 16.94 -9.79
CA ILE A 308 19.04 15.61 -9.82
C ILE A 308 20.44 15.66 -10.44
N SER A 309 21.36 14.91 -9.83
CA SER A 309 22.63 14.48 -10.44
C SER A 309 22.75 12.96 -10.42
N GLY A 310 23.59 12.39 -11.28
CA GLY A 310 23.94 10.95 -11.20
C GLY A 310 22.84 9.97 -11.58
N MET A 311 21.81 10.41 -12.31
CA MET A 311 20.67 9.55 -12.68
C MET A 311 21.06 8.54 -13.79
N ASN A 312 21.54 7.37 -13.37
CA ASN A 312 21.92 6.22 -14.21
C ASN A 312 21.37 4.91 -13.62
N ASN A 313 20.07 4.90 -13.35
CA ASN A 313 19.38 3.91 -12.50
C ASN A 313 17.99 3.57 -13.06
N SER A 314 17.27 2.66 -12.39
CA SER A 314 15.91 2.26 -12.77
C SER A 314 14.97 2.28 -11.57
N GLY A 315 13.73 2.73 -11.78
CA GLY A 315 12.81 2.90 -10.67
C GLY A 315 11.62 3.82 -10.91
N TRP A 316 10.95 4.18 -9.81
CA TRP A 316 9.98 5.26 -9.76
C TRP A 316 10.58 6.43 -8.99
N LEU A 317 10.64 7.60 -9.61
CA LEU A 317 11.01 8.86 -8.97
C LEU A 317 9.74 9.67 -8.79
N VAL A 318 9.34 9.88 -7.54
CA VAL A 318 8.15 10.66 -7.18
C VAL A 318 8.58 11.87 -6.37
N VAL A 319 8.37 13.06 -6.94
CA VAL A 319 8.74 14.33 -6.32
C VAL A 319 7.48 15.11 -6.02
N MET A 320 7.23 15.35 -4.73
CA MET A 320 6.08 16.11 -4.25
C MET A 320 6.28 17.63 -4.41
N GLY A 321 6.85 18.07 -5.53
CA GLY A 321 7.23 19.45 -5.84
C GLY A 321 7.74 19.61 -7.26
N SER A 322 8.70 20.51 -7.49
CA SER A 322 9.33 20.73 -8.81
C SER A 322 10.64 19.96 -8.96
N LEU A 323 10.90 19.48 -10.18
CA LEU A 323 12.05 18.64 -10.52
C LEU A 323 12.88 19.28 -11.64
N THR A 324 14.18 19.41 -11.43
CA THR A 324 15.17 19.79 -12.46
C THR A 324 16.14 18.64 -12.69
N MET A 325 16.33 18.24 -13.94
CA MET A 325 17.22 17.17 -14.36
C MET A 325 18.20 17.74 -15.36
N ASP A 326 19.48 17.80 -15.01
CA ASP A 326 20.54 18.33 -15.88
C ASP A 326 21.59 17.26 -16.15
N GLY A 327 22.02 17.14 -17.40
CA GLY A 327 23.19 16.36 -17.80
C GLY A 327 22.89 15.12 -18.64
N ASN A 328 23.87 14.22 -18.70
CA ASN A 328 23.80 12.96 -19.42
C ASN A 328 23.15 11.88 -18.54
N ILE A 329 21.83 11.80 -18.59
CA ILE A 329 20.99 10.98 -17.72
C ILE A 329 20.46 9.78 -18.49
N THR A 330 20.64 8.57 -17.94
CA THR A 330 20.01 7.35 -18.47
C THR A 330 19.11 6.75 -17.39
N TYR A 331 17.80 6.93 -17.53
CA TYR A 331 16.82 6.49 -16.53
C TYR A 331 15.84 5.50 -17.13
N ARG A 332 15.47 4.45 -16.39
CA ARG A 332 14.41 3.52 -16.81
C ARG A 332 13.30 3.46 -15.78
N GLY A 333 12.14 4.03 -16.11
CA GLY A 333 10.94 3.91 -15.31
C GLY A 333 10.07 5.15 -15.31
N LEU A 334 9.35 5.37 -14.22
CA LEU A 334 8.40 6.48 -14.07
C LEU A 334 9.08 7.65 -13.37
N ILE A 335 8.94 8.84 -13.95
CA ILE A 335 9.27 10.11 -13.30
C ILE A 335 7.96 10.87 -13.09
N TYR A 336 7.65 11.20 -11.85
CA TYR A 336 6.43 11.87 -11.46
C TYR A 336 6.77 13.10 -10.63
N ALA A 337 6.33 14.27 -11.05
CA ALA A 337 6.43 15.51 -10.28
C ALA A 337 5.06 16.13 -10.07
N LEU A 338 4.81 16.60 -8.85
CA LEU A 338 3.54 17.24 -8.51
C LEU A 338 3.41 18.65 -9.15
N ASN A 339 4.53 19.33 -9.33
CA ASN A 339 4.58 20.64 -9.98
C ASN A 339 5.38 20.54 -11.29
N ASP A 340 6.32 21.45 -11.54
CA ASP A 340 7.00 21.53 -12.84
C ASP A 340 8.14 20.53 -12.99
N ILE A 341 8.42 20.15 -14.24
CA ILE A 341 9.63 19.42 -14.63
C ILE A 341 10.46 20.30 -15.57
N SER A 342 11.77 20.37 -15.32
CA SER A 342 12.75 20.91 -16.26
C SER A 342 13.78 19.83 -16.58
N TYR A 343 13.87 19.42 -17.83
CA TYR A 343 14.88 18.46 -18.30
C TYR A 343 15.82 19.14 -19.27
N ARG A 344 17.11 19.18 -18.94
CA ARG A 344 18.19 19.67 -19.79
C ARG A 344 19.16 18.54 -20.11
N GLY A 345 18.88 17.83 -21.19
CA GLY A 345 19.70 16.70 -21.63
C GLY A 345 21.04 17.15 -22.22
N THR A 346 22.14 16.49 -21.81
CA THR A 346 23.44 16.60 -22.49
C THR A 346 23.94 15.22 -22.93
N GLY A 347 24.73 15.14 -24.00
CA GLY A 347 25.24 13.85 -24.50
C GLY A 347 24.16 12.95 -25.12
N ASN A 348 24.24 11.65 -24.83
CA ASN A 348 23.42 10.58 -25.44
C ASN A 348 22.42 9.94 -24.47
N GLY A 349 22.17 10.58 -23.32
CA GLY A 349 21.28 10.05 -22.28
C GLY A 349 19.83 10.04 -22.73
N SER A 350 19.07 9.06 -22.25
CA SER A 350 17.65 8.89 -22.54
C SER A 350 16.86 8.46 -21.30
N ILE A 351 15.62 8.94 -21.21
CA ILE A 351 14.62 8.44 -20.27
C ILE A 351 13.78 7.38 -20.99
N TYR A 352 13.83 6.14 -20.52
CA TYR A 352 13.01 5.03 -20.99
C TYR A 352 11.86 4.78 -20.03
N GLY A 353 10.67 5.27 -20.36
CA GLY A 353 9.47 5.14 -19.54
C GLY A 353 8.52 6.30 -19.76
N ALA A 354 8.01 6.89 -18.67
CA ALA A 354 7.09 8.02 -18.77
C ALA A 354 7.45 9.10 -17.76
N VAL A 355 7.25 10.34 -18.18
CA VAL A 355 7.38 11.55 -17.38
C VAL A 355 5.98 12.14 -17.21
N VAL A 356 5.57 12.35 -15.97
CA VAL A 356 4.27 12.90 -15.58
C VAL A 356 4.49 14.12 -14.69
N SER A 357 3.94 15.26 -15.11
CA SER A 357 3.86 16.48 -14.30
C SER A 357 2.39 16.85 -14.10
N THR A 358 1.99 17.11 -12.86
CA THR A 358 0.61 17.56 -12.58
C THR A 358 0.43 19.06 -12.54
N ASN A 359 1.50 19.88 -12.65
CA ASN A 359 1.43 21.35 -12.65
C ASN A 359 0.40 21.90 -11.64
N ILE A 360 0.44 21.40 -10.40
CA ILE A 360 -0.67 21.60 -9.46
C ILE A 360 -0.74 23.04 -8.94
N ILE A 361 0.39 23.74 -8.84
CA ILE A 361 0.46 25.13 -8.38
C ILE A 361 0.68 26.06 -9.56
N ASP A 362 1.72 25.77 -10.35
CA ASP A 362 2.10 26.63 -11.45
C ASP A 362 1.55 26.11 -12.79
N THR A 363 1.25 27.02 -13.70
CA THR A 363 0.89 26.75 -15.11
C THR A 363 2.00 27.17 -16.07
N ILE A 364 3.09 27.75 -15.54
CA ILE A 364 4.33 27.96 -16.30
C ILE A 364 4.78 26.61 -16.87
N ALA A 365 5.19 26.65 -18.14
CA ALA A 365 5.37 25.45 -18.93
C ALA A 365 6.45 24.52 -18.35
N THR A 366 6.16 23.22 -18.30
CA THR A 366 7.20 22.19 -18.18
C THR A 366 8.14 22.34 -19.38
N ALA A 367 9.44 22.49 -19.08
CA ALA A 367 10.45 22.80 -20.07
C ALA A 367 11.33 21.58 -20.33
N VAL A 368 11.27 21.06 -21.55
CA VAL A 368 12.19 20.02 -22.05
C VAL A 368 13.15 20.71 -23.01
N ASP A 369 14.34 20.99 -22.52
CA ASP A 369 15.35 21.77 -23.22
C ASP A 369 16.60 20.92 -23.50
N THR A 370 17.37 21.36 -24.47
CA THR A 370 18.70 20.84 -24.76
C THR A 370 19.66 22.01 -24.77
N ASP A 371 20.73 21.92 -23.99
CA ASP A 371 21.85 22.85 -24.17
C ASP A 371 22.53 22.59 -25.52
N THR A 372 23.35 23.54 -25.97
CA THR A 372 23.95 23.64 -27.32
C THR A 372 24.80 22.44 -27.77
N LEU A 373 24.89 21.36 -26.98
CA LEU A 373 25.79 20.22 -27.14
C LEU A 373 25.15 18.83 -26.85
N GLY A 374 23.82 18.69 -26.65
CA GLY A 374 23.23 17.36 -26.41
C GLY A 374 21.74 17.22 -26.71
N ASN A 375 21.22 15.99 -26.57
CA ASN A 375 19.82 15.67 -26.86
C ASN A 375 19.08 15.28 -25.58
N ALA A 376 17.87 15.81 -25.39
CA ALA A 376 16.95 15.39 -24.34
C ALA A 376 16.00 14.37 -24.97
N ASN A 377 16.18 13.09 -24.67
CA ASN A 377 15.42 12.00 -25.28
C ASN A 377 14.49 11.34 -24.24
N ILE A 378 13.21 11.23 -24.56
CA ILE A 378 12.22 10.51 -23.77
C ILE A 378 11.52 9.49 -24.67
N GLN A 379 11.69 8.21 -24.37
CA GLN A 379 11.08 7.10 -25.10
C GLN A 379 10.14 6.31 -24.19
N TYR A 380 8.97 5.95 -24.70
CA TYR A 380 8.01 5.18 -23.92
C TYR A 380 8.46 3.73 -23.72
N ASP A 381 8.43 3.23 -22.48
CA ASP A 381 8.73 1.82 -22.13
C ASP A 381 7.69 1.29 -21.13
N CYS A 382 6.77 0.41 -21.58
CA CYS A 382 5.68 -0.09 -20.75
C CYS A 382 6.18 -0.90 -19.55
N ALA A 383 7.19 -1.74 -19.75
CA ALA A 383 7.71 -2.60 -18.69
C ALA A 383 8.41 -1.76 -17.61
N ALA A 384 9.23 -0.78 -18.04
CA ALA A 384 9.91 0.12 -17.12
C ALA A 384 8.92 0.94 -16.28
N ILE A 385 7.82 1.44 -16.88
CA ILE A 385 6.77 2.15 -16.14
C ILE A 385 6.07 1.21 -15.15
N ALA A 386 5.69 0.01 -15.58
CA ALA A 386 4.90 -0.91 -14.78
C ALA A 386 5.63 -1.40 -13.52
N ASN A 387 6.92 -1.74 -13.61
CA ASN A 387 7.66 -2.38 -12.52
C ASN A 387 8.91 -1.61 -12.05
N GLY A 388 9.14 -0.40 -12.56
CA GLY A 388 10.32 0.41 -12.23
C GLY A 388 11.65 -0.32 -12.49
N GLY A 389 11.73 -1.07 -13.59
CA GLY A 389 12.90 -1.90 -13.92
C GLY A 389 13.04 -3.17 -13.08
N GLY A 390 11.95 -3.66 -12.48
CA GLY A 390 11.90 -4.87 -11.66
C GLY A 390 12.04 -4.61 -10.15
N TYR A 391 12.20 -3.36 -9.74
CA TYR A 391 12.39 -2.99 -8.33
C TYR A 391 11.10 -2.61 -7.60
N ILE A 392 10.02 -2.30 -8.33
CA ILE A 392 8.73 -1.94 -7.74
C ILE A 392 7.90 -3.22 -7.57
N PRO A 393 7.58 -3.61 -6.31
CA PRO A 393 6.84 -4.84 -6.03
C PRO A 393 5.48 -4.82 -6.73
N GLN A 394 5.19 -5.88 -7.49
CA GLN A 394 3.91 -6.05 -8.17
C GLN A 394 2.98 -6.89 -7.30
N GLY A 395 1.69 -6.55 -7.25
CA GLY A 395 0.67 -7.36 -6.57
C GLY A 395 -0.13 -6.62 -5.50
N TYR A 396 -0.84 -7.41 -4.72
CA TYR A 396 -1.65 -7.03 -3.57
C TYR A 396 -0.83 -7.09 -2.29
N TYR A 397 -1.02 -6.08 -1.46
CA TYR A 397 -0.33 -5.88 -0.20
C TYR A 397 -1.31 -5.41 0.86
N VAL A 398 -0.97 -5.63 2.13
CA VAL A 398 -1.76 -5.12 3.25
C VAL A 398 -1.71 -3.59 3.26
N ALA A 399 -2.87 -2.97 3.15
CA ALA A 399 -3.00 -1.52 3.29
C ALA A 399 -2.62 -1.13 4.73
N PRO A 400 -1.68 -0.19 4.92
CA PRO A 400 -1.22 0.18 6.26
C PRO A 400 -2.35 0.70 7.14
N GLY A 401 -2.35 0.28 8.41
CA GLY A 401 -3.40 0.63 9.37
C GLY A 401 -4.77 -0.03 9.12
N SER A 402 -4.89 -0.91 8.13
CA SER A 402 -6.14 -1.63 7.85
C SER A 402 -6.33 -2.90 8.69
N TRP A 403 -5.27 -3.42 9.30
CA TRP A 403 -5.33 -4.60 10.15
C TRP A 403 -6.20 -4.30 11.38
N ARG A 404 -7.31 -5.03 11.51
CA ARG A 404 -8.19 -4.94 12.67
C ARG A 404 -8.72 -6.31 13.04
N GLU A 405 -8.47 -6.70 14.28
CA GLU A 405 -9.24 -7.76 14.94
C GLU A 405 -10.63 -7.20 15.28
N ALA A 406 -11.68 -7.82 14.76
CA ALA A 406 -13.03 -7.45 15.16
C ALA A 406 -13.35 -8.17 16.48
N SER A 407 -13.62 -7.39 17.53
CA SER A 407 -14.23 -7.92 18.75
C SER A 407 -15.64 -8.41 18.42
N ASN A 408 -15.94 -9.67 18.72
CA ASN A 408 -17.33 -10.16 18.73
C ASN A 408 -18.14 -9.42 19.80
#